data_AF-A0A7V2LVA6-F1
#
_entry.id   AF-A0A7V2LVA6-F1
#
_cell.length_a   1.000
_cell.length_b   1.000
_cell.length_c   1.000
_cell.angle_alpha   90.00
_cell.angle_beta   90.00
_cell.angle_gamma   90.00
#
_symmetry.space_group_name_H-M   'P 1'
#
loop_
_entity.id
_entity.type
_entity.pdbx_description
1 polymer ?
#
loop_
_entity_poly.entity_id
_entity_poly.type
_entity_poly.pdbx_seq_one_letter_code
_entity_poly.pdbx_strand_id
1 'polypeptide(L)'
;PEVFVVRFEDLILNRRETLGRILDFIQQRGAWRLTLAQEQALDALEAAIQPHRSGTFRKGQPGEWREWFDEDLKRLFKERTGDLLIRLGYERDHDW
;
A
#
# COMPACT_ATOMS: atom_id res chain seq x y z
N PRO A 1 -18.36 7.91 -3.53
CA PRO A 1 -17.17 8.66 -3.04
C PRO A 1 -16.60 9.51 -4.18
N GLU A 2 -15.67 10.45 -3.97
CA GLU A 2 -14.93 11.16 -5.05
C GLU A 2 -13.45 10.75 -5.15
N VAL A 3 -12.93 10.14 -4.08
CA VAL A 3 -11.54 9.72 -3.93
C VAL A 3 -11.50 8.21 -3.66
N PHE A 4 -10.47 7.53 -4.16
CA PHE A 4 -10.15 6.14 -3.81
C PHE A 4 -8.95 6.15 -2.87
N VAL A 5 -9.15 5.66 -1.66
CA VAL A 5 -8.09 5.59 -0.65
C VAL A 5 -7.45 4.22 -0.70
N VAL A 6 -6.12 4.18 -0.82
CA VAL A 6 -5.32 2.96 -0.82
C VAL A 6 -4.20 3.08 0.20
N ARG A 7 -3.84 1.95 0.82
CA ARG A 7 -2.66 1.83 1.67
C ARG A 7 -1.46 1.44 0.83
N PHE A 8 -0.28 1.90 1.21
CA PHE A 8 0.96 1.47 0.56
C PHE A 8 1.16 -0.04 0.68
N GLU A 9 0.85 -0.58 1.86
CA GLU A 9 0.95 -2.00 2.21
C GLU A 9 0.10 -2.86 1.28
N ASP A 10 -1.11 -2.41 0.93
CA ASP A 10 -1.99 -3.13 0.00
C ASP A 10 -1.39 -3.19 -1.41
N LEU A 11 -0.69 -2.15 -1.86
CA LEU A 11 -0.01 -2.13 -3.17
C LEU A 11 1.22 -3.05 -3.23
N ILE A 12 1.78 -3.42 -2.08
CA ILE A 12 2.92 -4.34 -1.99
C ILE A 12 2.46 -5.77 -1.71
N LEU A 13 1.60 -5.97 -0.71
CA LEU A 13 1.19 -7.29 -0.21
C LEU A 13 0.01 -7.89 -0.99
N ASN A 14 -0.92 -7.05 -1.45
CA ASN A 14 -2.15 -7.45 -2.14
C ASN A 14 -2.25 -6.74 -3.50
N ARG A 15 -1.13 -6.70 -4.24
CA ARG A 15 -0.95 -5.83 -5.41
C ARG A 15 -2.04 -6.01 -6.46
N ARG A 16 -2.20 -7.22 -7.00
CA ARG A 16 -3.15 -7.49 -8.10
C ARG A 16 -4.59 -7.12 -7.71
N GLU A 17 -5.02 -7.54 -6.52
CA GLU A 17 -6.34 -7.20 -5.99
C GLU A 17 -6.52 -5.68 -5.86
N THR A 18 -5.51 -4.99 -5.32
CA THR A 18 -5.55 -3.54 -5.13
C THR A 18 -5.58 -2.79 -6.45
N LEU A 19 -4.79 -3.22 -7.44
CA LEU A 19 -4.84 -2.69 -8.80
C LEU A 19 -6.22 -2.93 -9.44
N GLY A 20 -6.83 -4.10 -9.21
CA GLY A 20 -8.21 -4.39 -9.64
C GLY A 20 -9.21 -3.38 -9.07
N ARG A 21 -9.18 -3.15 -7.76
CA ARG A 21 -10.06 -2.17 -7.12
C ARG A 21 -9.84 -0.74 -7.64
N ILE A 22 -8.59 -0.35 -7.92
CA ILE A 22 -8.27 0.95 -8.54
C ILE A 22 -8.88 1.03 -9.95
N LEU A 23 -8.75 -0.04 -10.73
CA LEU A 23 -9.25 -0.11 -12.09
C LEU A 23 -10.78 -0.01 -12.13
N ASP A 24 -11.46 -0.80 -11.29
CA ASP A 24 -12.92 -0.76 -11.13
C ASP A 24 -13.38 0.65 -10.76
N PHE A 25 -12.68 1.29 -9.81
CA PHE A 25 -12.99 2.65 -9.38
C PHE A 25 -12.87 3.67 -10.52
N ILE A 26 -11.86 3.56 -11.38
CA ILE A 26 -11.68 4.45 -12.55
C ILE A 26 -12.76 4.17 -13.59
N GLN A 27 -13.06 2.91 -13.89
CA GLN A 27 -14.08 2.52 -14.87
C GLN A 27 -15.49 2.95 -14.48
N GLN A 28 -15.83 2.93 -13.19
CA GLN A 28 -17.13 3.39 -12.69
C GLN A 28 -17.35 4.90 -12.86
N ARG A 29 -16.29 5.67 -13.16
CA ARG A 29 -16.32 7.15 -13.18
C ARG A 29 -16.01 7.77 -14.52
N GLY A 30 -15.27 7.06 -15.38
CA GLY A 30 -14.81 7.57 -16.65
C GLY A 30 -15.76 7.27 -17.81
N ALA A 31 -15.72 8.13 -18.81
CA ALA A 31 -16.14 7.83 -20.19
C ALA A 31 -15.17 6.83 -20.89
N TRP A 32 -14.12 6.39 -20.18
CA TRP A 32 -13.09 5.49 -20.68
C TRP A 32 -13.43 4.05 -20.31
N ARG A 33 -13.55 3.21 -21.35
CA ARG A 33 -13.71 1.76 -21.19
C ARG A 33 -12.40 1.07 -21.54
N LEU A 34 -12.03 0.09 -20.72
CA LEU A 34 -10.97 -0.83 -21.10
C LEU A 34 -11.35 -1.51 -22.41
N THR A 35 -10.42 -1.50 -23.35
CA THR A 35 -10.52 -2.25 -24.61
C THR A 35 -10.02 -3.68 -24.47
N LEU A 36 -9.33 -3.98 -23.36
CA LEU A 36 -8.77 -5.28 -23.02
C LEU A 36 -9.59 -5.95 -21.92
N ALA A 37 -9.45 -7.28 -21.79
CA ALA A 37 -9.98 -7.98 -20.63
C ALA A 37 -9.27 -7.50 -19.35
N GLN A 38 -9.98 -7.50 -18.23
CA GLN A 38 -9.50 -7.00 -16.95
C GLN A 38 -8.18 -7.66 -16.52
N GLU A 39 -8.06 -8.98 -16.65
CA GLU A 39 -6.83 -9.71 -16.34
C GLU A 39 -5.63 -9.24 -17.19
N GLN A 40 -5.83 -8.97 -18.48
CA GLN A 40 -4.76 -8.50 -19.37
C GLN A 40 -4.31 -7.08 -18.99
N ALA A 41 -5.26 -6.23 -18.56
CA ALA A 41 -4.94 -4.90 -18.06
C ALA A 41 -4.14 -4.99 -16.75
N LEU A 42 -4.52 -5.89 -15.84
CA LEU A 42 -3.79 -6.15 -14.60
C LEU A 42 -2.37 -6.66 -14.85
N ASP A 43 -2.21 -7.62 -15.77
CA ASP A 43 -0.88 -8.11 -16.18
C ASP A 43 0.01 -6.97 -16.70
N ALA A 44 -0.55 -6.11 -17.55
CA ALA A 44 0.18 -4.96 -18.09
C ALA A 44 0.56 -3.95 -16.99
N LEU A 45 -0.35 -3.66 -16.05
CA LEU A 45 -0.09 -2.77 -14.92
C LEU A 45 1.00 -3.34 -14.01
N GLU A 46 0.95 -4.62 -13.67
CA GLU A 46 1.95 -5.28 -12.84
C GLU A 46 3.33 -5.29 -13.51
N ALA A 47 3.39 -5.58 -14.82
CA ALA A 47 4.63 -5.54 -15.59
C ALA A 47 5.25 -4.14 -15.70
N ALA A 48 4.41 -3.10 -15.69
CA ALA A 48 4.85 -1.70 -15.73
C ALA A 48 5.45 -1.21 -14.39
N ILE A 49 5.16 -1.88 -13.28
CA ILE A 49 5.73 -1.55 -11.97
C ILE A 49 7.18 -2.07 -11.92
N GLN A 50 8.14 -1.18 -12.22
CA GLN A 50 9.57 -1.49 -12.29
C GLN A 50 10.40 -0.64 -11.31
N PRO A 51 10.31 -0.87 -9.99
CA PRO A 51 10.89 0.02 -8.98
C PRO A 51 12.41 0.15 -9.09
N HIS A 52 13.10 -0.93 -9.47
CA HIS A 52 14.55 -0.97 -9.67
C HIS A 52 15.08 -0.02 -10.75
N ARG A 53 14.21 0.49 -11.64
CA ARG A 53 14.59 1.49 -12.63
C ARG A 53 14.55 2.92 -12.09
N SER A 54 14.01 3.12 -10.88
CA SER A 54 13.98 4.43 -10.23
C SER A 54 15.24 4.67 -9.42
N GLY A 55 15.92 5.78 -9.66
CA GLY A 55 17.10 6.19 -8.88
C GLY A 55 16.82 6.52 -7.41
N THR A 56 15.54 6.65 -7.03
CA THR A 56 15.12 6.89 -5.64
C THR A 56 14.61 5.63 -4.93
N PHE A 57 14.62 4.47 -5.60
CA PHE A 57 14.14 3.23 -5.01
C PHE A 57 15.13 2.68 -3.98
N ARG A 58 14.69 2.57 -2.73
CA ARG A 58 15.51 2.05 -1.61
C ARG A 58 15.29 0.56 -1.33
N LYS A 59 14.09 0.18 -0.84
CA LYS A 59 13.72 -1.24 -0.57
C LYS A 59 12.29 -1.59 -0.98
N GLY A 60 11.32 -0.68 -0.79
CA GLY A 60 9.93 -0.90 -1.19
C GLY A 60 9.18 -1.96 -0.38
N GLN A 61 9.55 -2.15 0.88
CA GLN A 61 8.98 -3.18 1.76
C GLN A 61 8.32 -2.55 3.00
N PRO A 62 7.09 -2.96 3.36
CA PRO A 62 6.48 -2.60 4.63
C PRO A 62 7.25 -3.12 5.83
N GLY A 63 7.14 -2.42 6.96
CA GLY A 63 7.60 -2.94 8.25
C GLY A 63 9.11 -2.86 8.53
N GLU A 64 9.90 -2.27 7.63
CA GLU A 64 11.35 -2.16 7.82
C GLU A 64 11.76 -1.33 9.05
N TRP A 65 10.87 -0.48 9.57
CA TRP A 65 11.12 0.26 10.81
C TRP A 65 11.50 -0.67 11.97
N ARG A 66 11.02 -1.93 11.98
CA ARG A 66 11.36 -2.93 13.01
C ARG A 66 12.85 -3.31 13.05
N GLU A 67 13.57 -3.11 11.94
CA GLU A 67 15.02 -3.34 11.89
C GLU A 67 15.81 -2.24 12.62
N TRP A 68 15.23 -1.04 12.74
CA TRP A 68 15.91 0.17 13.21
C TRP A 68 15.38 0.69 14.54
N PHE A 69 14.16 0.30 14.92
CA PHE A 69 13.54 0.69 16.18
C PHE A 69 13.94 -0.27 17.29
N ASP A 70 14.79 0.20 18.18
CA ASP A 70 15.02 -0.46 19.47
C ASP A 70 13.83 -0.26 20.43
N GLU A 71 13.90 -0.93 21.58
CA GLU A 71 12.82 -0.91 22.57
C GLU A 71 12.58 0.49 23.17
N ASP A 72 13.61 1.32 23.28
CA ASP A 72 13.46 2.69 23.79
C ASP A 72 12.72 3.58 22.79
N LEU A 73 13.02 3.46 21.50
CA LEU A 73 12.30 4.15 20.43
C LEU A 73 10.86 3.68 20.31
N LYS A 74 10.60 2.37 20.40
CA LYS A 74 9.23 1.83 20.42
C LYS A 74 8.44 2.37 21.61
N ARG A 75 9.03 2.36 22.80
CA ARG A 75 8.41 2.91 24.01
C ARG A 75 8.10 4.39 23.86
N LEU A 76 9.06 5.20 23.43
CA LEU A 76 8.85 6.64 23.21
C LEU A 76 7.75 6.88 22.17
N PHE A 77 7.71 6.12 21.08
CA PHE A 77 6.66 6.24 20.08
C PHE A 77 5.28 5.91 20.67
N LYS A 78 5.14 4.81 21.42
CA LYS A 78 3.91 4.42 22.12
C LYS A 78 3.46 5.51 23.12
N GLU A 79 4.38 6.08 23.89
CA GLU A 79 4.11 7.18 24.82
C GLU A 79 3.58 8.44 24.12
N ARG A 80 4.09 8.75 22.92
CA ARG A 80 3.72 9.98 22.18
C ARG A 80 2.49 9.84 21.31
N THR A 81 2.19 8.64 20.83
CA THR A 81 1.15 8.40 19.82
C THR A 81 0.00 7.54 20.32
N GLY A 82 0.14 6.92 21.50
CA GLY A 82 -0.88 6.04 22.08
C GLY A 82 -1.17 4.85 21.18
N ASP A 83 -2.43 4.72 20.78
CA ASP A 83 -2.99 3.62 19.99
C ASP A 83 -3.05 3.93 18.48
N LEU A 84 -2.30 4.93 18.00
CA LEU A 84 -2.38 5.42 16.61
C LEU A 84 -2.27 4.30 15.56
N LEU A 85 -1.30 3.39 15.70
CA LEU A 85 -1.12 2.28 14.75
C LEU A 85 -2.30 1.30 14.77
N ILE A 86 -2.93 1.09 15.92
CA ILE A 86 -4.09 0.22 16.07
C ILE A 86 -5.32 0.88 15.43
N ARG A 87 -5.55 2.17 15.72
CA ARG A 87 -6.65 2.96 15.14
C ARG A 87 -6.57 3.07 13.61
N LEU A 88 -5.36 3.16 13.08
CA LEU A 88 -5.11 3.16 11.63
C LEU A 88 -5.15 1.74 11.03
N GLY A 89 -5.15 0.70 11.87
CA GLY A 89 -5.18 -0.70 11.46
C GLY A 89 -3.87 -1.18 10.83
N TYR A 90 -2.74 -0.63 11.27
CA TYR A 90 -1.39 -1.10 10.95
C TYR A 90 -0.91 -2.19 11.90
N GLU A 91 -1.39 -2.19 13.15
CA GLU A 91 -1.07 -3.18 14.18
C GLU A 91 -2.34 -3.61 14.92
N ARG A 92 -2.32 -4.78 15.55
CA ARG A 92 -3.51 -5.36 16.21
C ARG A 92 -3.64 -4.94 17.68
N ASP A 93 -2.51 -4.81 18.36
CA ASP A 93 -2.39 -4.58 19.80
C ASP A 93 -1.07 -3.83 20.08
N HIS A 94 -0.65 -3.73 21.35
CA HIS A 94 0.59 -3.02 21.72
C HIS A 94 1.84 -3.92 21.73
N ASP A 95 1.74 -5.17 21.28
CA ASP A 95 2.86 -6.12 21.27
C ASP A 95 3.71 -6.03 19.98
N TRP A 96 3.50 -4.99 19.16
CA TRP A 96 4.37 -4.63 18.03
C TRP A 96 5.72 -4.04 18.45
#